data_AF-A0A9E3B357-F1
#
_entry.id   AF-A0A9E3B357-F1
#
_cell.length_a   1.000
_cell.length_b   1.000
_cell.length_c   1.000
_cell.angle_alpha   90.00
_cell.angle_beta   90.00
_cell.angle_gamma   90.00
#
_symmetry.space_group_name_H-M   'P 1'
#
loop_
_entity.id
_entity.type
_entity.pdbx_description
1 polymer ?
#
loop_
_entity_poly.entity_id
_entity_poly.type
_entity_poly.pdbx_seq_one_letter_code
_entity_poly.pdbx_strand_id
1 'polypeptide(L)'
;MPPDKVYNLDLQTLINFLQDQSALLYTEIDIPDIRGPCHGYVFLKNRTIIGCQIQSQDSVLLLQGQEAYRLLSSKTLWQIRVDPDIDLTLQSMSQQSIQNSPILDTNRAGFLPASYVPRVIGSLEAYLLNGYTSKQRLVLRTVFAMINGDRSVEEIKDQLNLSSEAIDDALNHMKSIDVIE
;
A
#
# COMPACT_ATOMS: atom_id res chain seq x y z
N MET A 1 -14.17 -0.85 -23.00
CA MET A 1 -13.22 -1.21 -21.92
C MET A 1 -12.21 -2.17 -22.51
N PRO A 2 -10.90 -1.96 -22.34
CA PRO A 2 -9.90 -2.93 -22.76
C PRO A 2 -10.10 -4.25 -21.98
N PRO A 3 -9.86 -5.41 -22.61
CA PRO A 3 -10.02 -6.71 -21.95
C PRO A 3 -8.95 -6.88 -20.87
N ASP A 4 -9.37 -7.35 -19.69
CA ASP A 4 -8.45 -7.75 -18.63
C ASP A 4 -7.58 -8.91 -19.16
N LYS A 5 -6.25 -8.76 -19.04
CA LYS A 5 -5.31 -9.76 -19.53
C LYS A 5 -4.94 -10.73 -18.42
N VAL A 6 -5.07 -12.02 -18.67
CA VAL A 6 -4.71 -13.07 -17.71
C VAL A 6 -3.27 -13.51 -17.95
N TYR A 7 -2.47 -13.52 -16.89
CA TYR A 7 -1.09 -13.98 -16.88
C TYR A 7 -0.90 -15.07 -15.83
N ASN A 8 -0.07 -16.07 -16.16
CA ASN A 8 0.36 -17.10 -15.21
C ASN A 8 1.85 -16.89 -14.89
N LEU A 9 2.10 -15.89 -14.05
CA LEU A 9 3.42 -15.42 -13.66
C LEU A 9 3.41 -15.11 -12.16
N ASP A 10 4.51 -15.37 -11.46
CA ASP A 10 4.64 -14.93 -10.08
C ASP A 10 4.61 -13.38 -9.98
N LEU A 11 4.23 -12.89 -8.81
CA LEU A 11 4.03 -11.46 -8.57
C LEU A 11 5.28 -10.62 -8.86
N GLN A 12 6.48 -11.12 -8.56
CA GLN A 12 7.73 -10.38 -8.83
C GLN A 12 8.00 -10.28 -10.33
N THR A 13 7.81 -11.37 -11.08
CA THR A 13 7.92 -11.36 -12.54
C THR A 13 6.90 -10.41 -13.17
N LEU A 14 5.69 -10.32 -12.63
CA LEU A 14 4.67 -9.38 -13.09
C LEU A 14 5.03 -7.92 -12.86
N ILE A 15 5.53 -7.59 -11.67
CA ILE A 15 5.99 -6.24 -11.35
C ILE A 15 7.11 -5.82 -12.31
N ASN A 16 8.04 -6.73 -12.59
CA ASN A 16 9.13 -6.48 -13.53
C ASN A 16 8.62 -6.35 -14.98
N PHE A 17 7.62 -7.14 -15.37
CA PHE A 17 7.01 -7.11 -16.70
C PHE A 17 6.26 -5.81 -16.97
N LEU A 18 5.52 -5.30 -15.98
CA LEU A 18 4.71 -4.09 -16.12
C LEU A 18 5.53 -2.80 -16.14
N GLN A 19 6.81 -2.86 -15.74
CA GLN A 19 7.72 -1.72 -15.78
C GLN A 19 7.07 -0.46 -15.18
N ASP A 20 7.04 0.64 -15.93
CA ASP A 20 6.63 1.95 -15.44
C ASP A 20 5.10 2.15 -15.58
N GLN A 21 4.35 1.07 -15.80
CA GLN A 21 2.89 1.12 -15.87
C GLN A 21 2.26 1.09 -14.48
N SER A 22 1.21 1.89 -14.34
CA SER A 22 0.26 1.76 -13.24
C SER A 22 -0.78 0.69 -13.59
N ALA A 23 -1.02 -0.25 -12.70
CA ALA A 23 -1.89 -1.38 -12.95
C ALA A 23 -2.55 -1.92 -11.68
N LEU A 24 -3.78 -2.40 -11.85
CA LEU A 24 -4.47 -3.23 -10.89
C LEU A 24 -4.23 -4.70 -11.25
N LEU A 25 -3.70 -5.45 -10.30
CA LEU A 25 -3.52 -6.89 -10.36
C LEU A 25 -4.62 -7.52 -9.52
N TYR A 26 -5.39 -8.42 -10.13
CA TYR A 26 -6.50 -9.14 -9.51
C TYR A 26 -6.24 -10.64 -9.51
N THR A 27 -6.62 -11.33 -8.44
CA THR A 27 -6.57 -12.79 -8.36
C THR A 27 -7.68 -13.33 -7.46
N GLU A 28 -8.03 -14.60 -7.64
CA GLU A 28 -8.94 -15.31 -6.73
C GLU A 28 -8.12 -16.11 -5.71
N ILE A 29 -8.52 -16.02 -4.45
CA ILE A 29 -7.87 -16.69 -3.34
C ILE A 29 -8.88 -17.36 -2.42
N ASP A 30 -8.58 -18.60 -2.05
CA ASP A 30 -9.28 -19.30 -0.98
C ASP A 30 -8.58 -19.00 0.35
N ILE A 31 -9.32 -18.41 1.29
CA ILE A 31 -8.86 -18.19 2.65
C ILE A 31 -9.50 -19.26 3.55
N PRO A 32 -8.69 -20.08 4.26
CA PRO A 32 -9.24 -20.99 5.25
C PRO A 32 -10.03 -20.19 6.29
N ASP A 33 -11.21 -20.67 6.67
CA ASP A 33 -12.19 -20.04 7.57
C ASP A 33 -13.20 -19.07 6.91
N ILE A 34 -12.99 -18.64 5.67
CA ILE A 34 -13.96 -17.84 4.92
C ILE A 34 -14.72 -18.72 3.93
N ARG A 35 -16.06 -18.62 3.94
CA ARG A 35 -16.90 -19.32 2.98
C ARG A 35 -17.01 -18.50 1.69
N GLY A 36 -16.53 -19.09 0.59
CA GLY A 36 -16.66 -18.52 -0.75
C GLY A 36 -15.34 -17.96 -1.31
N PRO A 37 -15.31 -17.66 -2.62
CA PRO A 37 -14.12 -17.12 -3.27
C PRO A 37 -13.81 -15.72 -2.71
N CYS A 38 -12.56 -15.50 -2.32
CA CYS A 38 -12.07 -14.18 -1.96
C CYS A 38 -11.30 -13.58 -3.14
N HIS A 39 -11.30 -12.26 -3.22
CA HIS A 39 -10.70 -11.49 -4.30
C HIS A 39 -9.50 -10.72 -3.77
N GLY A 40 -8.34 -11.02 -4.32
CA GLY A 40 -7.09 -10.37 -4.05
C GLY A 40 -6.83 -9.22 -5.02
N TYR A 41 -6.44 -8.07 -4.50
CA TYR A 41 -6.10 -6.89 -5.27
C TYR A 41 -4.71 -6.40 -4.89
N VAL A 42 -3.86 -6.13 -5.88
CA VAL A 42 -2.57 -5.46 -5.71
C VAL A 42 -2.54 -4.25 -6.63
N PHE A 43 -2.26 -3.09 -6.06
CA PHE A 43 -2.20 -1.81 -6.76
C PHE A 43 -0.74 -1.48 -7.03
N LEU A 44 -0.39 -1.45 -8.31
CA LEU A 44 0.97 -1.19 -8.78
C LEU A 44 1.04 0.19 -9.40
N LYS A 45 2.07 0.96 -9.04
CA LYS A 45 2.43 2.23 -9.67
C LYS A 45 3.93 2.32 -9.80
N ASN A 46 4.44 2.52 -11.03
CA ASN A 46 5.88 2.67 -11.29
C ASN A 46 6.73 1.56 -10.63
N ARG A 47 6.39 0.28 -10.89
CA ARG A 47 7.02 -0.92 -10.29
C ARG A 47 6.89 -1.05 -8.77
N THR A 48 6.11 -0.20 -8.13
CA THR A 48 5.96 -0.15 -6.66
C THR A 48 4.55 -0.53 -6.28
N ILE A 49 4.42 -1.45 -5.33
CA ILE A 49 3.11 -1.76 -4.75
C ILE A 49 2.72 -0.62 -3.83
N ILE A 50 1.68 0.12 -4.20
CA ILE A 50 1.16 1.25 -3.40
C ILE A 50 0.03 0.82 -2.47
N GLY A 51 -0.49 -0.40 -2.64
CA GLY A 51 -1.51 -0.97 -1.79
C GLY A 51 -1.80 -2.42 -2.16
N CYS A 52 -2.32 -3.18 -1.20
CA CYS A 52 -2.86 -4.51 -1.45
C CYS A 52 -3.94 -4.84 -0.43
N GLN A 53 -4.93 -5.60 -0.87
CA GLN A 53 -6.09 -5.93 -0.06
C GLN A 53 -6.72 -7.23 -0.55
N ILE A 54 -7.42 -7.91 0.35
CA ILE A 54 -8.25 -9.06 0.04
C ILE A 54 -9.66 -8.77 0.52
N GLN A 55 -10.63 -8.98 -0.37
CA GLN A 55 -12.04 -8.81 -0.10
C GLN A 55 -12.76 -10.15 -0.21
N SER A 56 -13.85 -10.31 0.55
CA SER A 56 -14.76 -11.44 0.37
C SER A 56 -15.58 -11.30 -0.93
N GLN A 57 -16.37 -12.32 -1.26
CA GLN A 57 -17.34 -12.25 -2.36
C GLN A 57 -18.34 -11.08 -2.20
N ASP A 58 -18.67 -10.72 -0.96
CA ASP A 58 -19.58 -9.61 -0.63
C ASP A 58 -18.87 -8.24 -0.61
N SER A 59 -17.64 -8.16 -1.15
CA SER A 59 -16.81 -6.94 -1.17
C SER A 59 -16.42 -6.43 0.23
N VAL A 60 -16.51 -7.28 1.26
CA VAL A 60 -16.05 -6.94 2.61
C VAL A 60 -14.54 -7.06 2.66
N LEU A 61 -13.84 -6.02 3.10
CA LEU A 61 -12.40 -6.05 3.33
C LEU A 61 -12.06 -7.05 4.44
N LEU A 62 -11.31 -8.09 4.10
CA LEU A 62 -10.87 -9.13 5.03
C LEU A 62 -9.46 -8.87 5.54
N LEU A 63 -8.55 -8.52 4.63
CA LEU A 63 -7.13 -8.28 4.92
C LEU A 63 -6.64 -7.10 4.08
N GLN A 64 -5.71 -6.32 4.63
CA GLN A 64 -5.07 -5.20 3.95
C GLN A 64 -3.56 -5.21 4.21
N GLY A 65 -2.79 -4.54 3.36
CA GLY A 65 -1.37 -4.29 3.57
C GLY A 65 -0.57 -5.59 3.66
N GLN A 66 0.29 -5.70 4.67
CA GLN A 66 1.24 -6.81 4.78
C GLN A 66 0.55 -8.18 4.87
N GLU A 67 -0.59 -8.29 5.55
CA GLU A 67 -1.32 -9.56 5.68
C GLU A 67 -1.89 -10.03 4.34
N ALA A 68 -2.48 -9.10 3.57
CA ALA A 68 -2.94 -9.37 2.21
C ALA A 68 -1.77 -9.77 1.31
N TYR A 69 -0.66 -9.02 1.35
CA TYR A 69 0.51 -9.31 0.53
C TYR A 69 1.06 -10.72 0.76
N ARG A 70 1.17 -11.17 2.01
CA ARG A 70 1.71 -12.50 2.32
C ARG A 70 0.95 -13.61 1.61
N LEU A 71 -0.37 -13.53 1.62
CA LEU A 71 -1.22 -14.50 0.94
C LEU A 71 -1.14 -14.36 -0.59
N LEU A 72 -1.16 -13.13 -1.09
CA LEU A 72 -1.13 -12.82 -2.51
C LEU A 72 0.21 -13.15 -3.18
N SER A 73 1.33 -13.03 -2.47
CA SER A 73 2.67 -13.32 -3.00
C SER A 73 2.84 -14.77 -3.44
N SER A 74 2.02 -15.68 -2.93
CA SER A 74 2.04 -17.11 -3.30
C SER A 74 1.29 -17.43 -4.59
N LYS A 75 0.54 -16.46 -5.14
CA LYS A 75 -0.31 -16.66 -6.32
C LYS A 75 0.45 -16.41 -7.62
N THR A 76 0.16 -17.24 -8.62
CA THR A 76 0.75 -17.14 -9.97
C THR A 76 -0.27 -16.75 -11.03
N LEU A 77 -1.57 -16.87 -10.74
CA LEU A 77 -2.62 -16.49 -11.68
C LEU A 77 -3.10 -15.08 -11.40
N TRP A 78 -2.89 -14.17 -12.34
CA TRP A 78 -3.22 -12.76 -12.19
C TRP A 78 -3.96 -12.23 -13.40
N GLN A 79 -5.02 -11.49 -13.16
CA GLN A 79 -5.68 -10.65 -14.15
C GLN A 79 -5.15 -9.23 -14.00
N ILE A 80 -4.71 -8.63 -15.10
CA ILE A 80 -4.08 -7.31 -15.10
C ILE A 80 -4.96 -6.33 -15.84
N ARG A 81 -5.21 -5.20 -15.18
CA ARG A 81 -5.81 -4.01 -15.77
C ARG A 81 -4.85 -2.85 -15.63
N VAL A 82 -4.35 -2.33 -16.76
CA VAL A 82 -3.56 -1.09 -16.76
C VAL A 82 -4.50 0.06 -16.43
N ASP A 83 -4.16 0.83 -15.41
CA ASP A 83 -4.96 1.92 -14.87
C ASP A 83 -4.04 3.10 -14.55
N PRO A 84 -4.05 4.18 -15.37
CA PRO A 84 -3.20 5.34 -15.12
C PRO A 84 -3.56 6.08 -13.82
N ASP A 85 -4.81 5.95 -13.36
CA ASP A 85 -5.36 6.64 -12.19
C ASP A 85 -5.45 5.68 -10.98
N ILE A 86 -4.49 4.75 -10.87
CA ILE A 86 -4.50 3.67 -9.86
C ILE A 86 -4.61 4.19 -8.41
N ASP A 87 -4.11 5.39 -8.11
CA ASP A 87 -4.26 6.00 -6.79
C ASP A 87 -5.73 6.35 -6.47
N LEU A 88 -6.49 6.82 -7.46
CA LEU A 88 -7.93 7.09 -7.32
C LEU A 88 -8.71 5.79 -7.16
N THR A 89 -8.30 4.74 -7.88
CA THR A 89 -8.90 3.40 -7.75
C THR A 89 -8.65 2.83 -6.35
N LEU A 90 -7.43 2.94 -5.82
CA LEU A 90 -7.11 2.55 -4.44
C LEU A 90 -7.93 3.33 -3.41
N GLN A 91 -8.04 4.66 -3.57
CA GLN A 91 -8.86 5.50 -2.70
C GLN A 91 -10.35 5.13 -2.74
N SER A 92 -10.86 4.82 -3.94
CA SER A 92 -12.27 4.46 -4.10
C SER A 92 -12.58 3.12 -3.43
N MET A 93 -11.68 2.14 -3.54
CA MET A 93 -11.87 0.83 -2.92
C MET A 93 -11.67 0.85 -1.40
N SER A 94 -10.77 1.70 -0.88
CA SER A 94 -10.61 1.89 0.57
C SER A 94 -11.80 2.63 1.19
N GLN A 95 -12.43 3.57 0.49
CA GLN A 95 -13.63 4.27 0.98
C GLN A 95 -14.87 3.38 1.06
N GLN A 96 -15.00 2.37 0.19
CA GLN A 96 -16.12 1.41 0.26
C GLN A 96 -16.12 0.56 1.54
N SER A 97 -14.95 0.39 2.18
CA SER A 97 -14.80 -0.34 3.45
C SER A 97 -15.35 0.44 4.67
N ILE A 98 -15.50 1.76 4.57
CA ILE A 98 -15.83 2.65 5.71
C ILE A 98 -17.34 2.98 5.80
N GLN A 99 -18.22 2.24 5.12
CA GLN A 99 -19.67 2.51 5.17
C GLN A 99 -20.38 2.14 6.50
N ASN A 100 -19.65 2.02 7.62
CA ASN A 100 -20.23 1.90 8.97
C ASN A 100 -19.73 2.97 9.96
N SER A 101 -19.20 4.11 9.52
CA SER A 101 -18.87 5.21 10.44
C SER A 101 -19.28 6.58 9.92
N PRO A 102 -19.92 7.42 10.75
CA PRO A 102 -20.44 8.70 10.30
C PRO A 102 -19.31 9.69 10.01
N ILE A 103 -19.29 10.11 8.74
CA ILE A 103 -18.86 11.38 8.16
C ILE A 103 -18.31 12.41 9.16
N LEU A 104 -17.03 12.72 9.03
CA LEU A 104 -16.54 14.07 9.28
C LEU A 104 -15.52 14.44 8.22
N ASP A 105 -15.84 15.54 7.55
CA ASP A 105 -15.05 16.28 6.57
C ASP A 105 -13.54 16.22 6.81
N THR A 106 -12.74 15.97 5.77
CA THR A 106 -11.97 17.06 5.14
C THR A 106 -11.24 16.62 3.87
N ASN A 107 -11.58 17.31 2.78
CA ASN A 107 -10.69 17.58 1.66
C ASN A 107 -9.35 18.17 2.16
N ARG A 108 -8.23 17.45 2.02
CA ARG A 108 -6.88 18.01 1.77
C ARG A 108 -5.89 16.88 1.54
N ALA A 109 -5.00 17.07 0.56
CA ALA A 109 -3.84 16.22 0.31
C ALA A 109 -3.18 15.81 1.63
N GLY A 110 -2.93 14.50 1.79
CA GLY A 110 -2.50 13.88 3.03
C GLY A 110 -1.18 14.44 3.55
N PHE A 111 -1.26 15.45 4.40
CA PHE A 111 -0.16 15.88 5.25
C PHE A 111 -0.51 15.44 6.67
N LEU A 112 0.34 14.62 7.26
CA LEU A 112 0.22 14.27 8.67
C LEU A 112 0.37 15.55 9.50
N PRO A 113 -0.51 15.82 10.47
CA PRO A 113 -0.39 17.00 11.30
C PRO A 113 0.93 16.95 12.08
N ALA A 114 1.55 18.11 12.34
CA ALA A 114 2.85 18.18 13.01
C ALA A 114 2.86 17.49 14.39
N SER A 115 1.73 17.50 15.08
CA SER A 115 1.50 16.87 16.38
C SER A 115 1.19 15.37 16.32
N TYR A 116 1.11 14.79 15.12
CA TYR A 116 0.89 13.35 14.95
C TYR A 116 2.10 12.58 15.44
N VAL A 117 1.84 11.52 16.21
CA VAL A 117 2.85 10.62 16.75
C VAL A 117 2.72 9.29 16.02
N PRO A 118 3.49 9.06 14.94
CA PRO A 118 3.41 7.81 14.19
C PRO A 118 3.78 6.62 15.08
N ARG A 119 3.07 5.50 14.89
CA ARG A 119 3.34 4.24 15.60
C ARG A 119 3.59 3.12 14.60
N VAL A 120 4.60 2.29 14.87
CA VAL A 120 4.91 1.13 14.03
C VAL A 120 3.89 0.03 14.29
N ILE A 121 3.15 -0.35 13.24
CA ILE A 121 2.19 -1.46 13.27
C ILE A 121 2.63 -2.63 12.37
N GLY A 122 3.60 -2.41 11.49
CA GLY A 122 4.13 -3.42 10.57
C GLY A 122 5.65 -3.34 10.39
N SER A 123 6.22 -4.25 9.60
CA SER A 123 7.66 -4.26 9.31
C SER A 123 7.93 -3.64 7.94
N LEU A 124 8.92 -2.75 7.86
CA LEU A 124 9.39 -2.19 6.59
C LEU A 124 10.28 -3.19 5.83
N GLU A 125 9.64 -4.18 5.21
CA GLU A 125 10.34 -5.25 4.48
C GLU A 125 10.99 -4.77 3.17
N ALA A 126 12.06 -5.43 2.75
CA ALA A 126 12.85 -5.03 1.59
C ALA A 126 12.06 -5.00 0.28
N TYR A 127 11.01 -5.82 0.15
CA TYR A 127 10.17 -5.84 -1.04
C TYR A 127 9.22 -4.63 -1.14
N LEU A 128 8.80 -4.04 -0.01
CA LEU A 128 8.05 -2.78 0.01
C LEU A 128 8.91 -1.61 -0.48
N LEU A 129 10.23 -1.81 -0.38
CA LEU A 129 11.25 -0.89 -0.85
C LEU A 129 11.73 -1.20 -2.28
N ASN A 130 11.19 -2.24 -2.94
CA ASN A 130 11.50 -2.52 -4.35
C ASN A 130 10.84 -1.45 -5.23
N GLY A 131 11.62 -0.86 -6.15
CA GLY A 131 11.19 0.29 -6.96
C GLY A 131 11.80 1.63 -6.49
N TYR A 132 12.23 1.72 -5.24
CA TYR A 132 12.89 2.92 -4.72
C TYR A 132 14.39 2.95 -5.04
N THR A 133 14.90 4.15 -5.30
CA THR A 133 16.34 4.38 -5.41
C THR A 133 17.03 4.09 -4.06
N SER A 134 18.32 3.78 -4.09
CA SER A 134 19.09 3.56 -2.86
C SER A 134 18.99 4.73 -1.87
N LYS A 135 18.90 5.96 -2.37
CA LYS A 135 18.69 7.16 -1.56
C LYS A 135 17.31 7.17 -0.88
N GLN A 136 16.24 6.89 -1.63
CA GLN A 136 14.88 6.84 -1.08
C GLN A 136 14.71 5.71 -0.07
N ARG A 137 15.29 4.52 -0.35
CA ARG A 137 15.30 3.40 0.62
C ARG A 137 16.01 3.76 1.91
N LEU A 138 17.12 4.49 1.81
CA LEU A 138 17.84 4.98 2.98
C LEU A 138 16.97 5.95 3.79
N VAL A 139 16.29 6.90 3.13
CA VAL A 139 15.37 7.84 3.79
C VAL A 139 14.25 7.08 4.50
N LEU A 140 13.53 6.19 3.80
CA LEU A 140 12.44 5.40 4.38
C LEU A 140 12.89 4.61 5.61
N ARG A 141 14.03 3.92 5.53
CA ARG A 141 14.59 3.17 6.67
C ARG A 141 15.01 4.08 7.82
N THR A 142 15.58 5.24 7.51
CA THR A 142 16.03 6.20 8.53
C THR A 142 14.84 6.79 9.27
N VAL A 143 13.80 7.23 8.54
CA VAL A 143 12.57 7.74 9.15
C VAL A 143 11.88 6.63 9.94
N PHE A 144 11.75 5.42 9.40
CA PHE A 144 11.15 4.28 10.10
C PHE A 144 11.86 3.97 11.43
N ALA A 145 13.19 4.00 11.47
CA ALA A 145 13.96 3.79 12.70
C ALA A 145 13.73 4.87 13.78
N MET A 146 13.19 6.03 13.40
CA MET A 146 12.83 7.09 14.35
C MET A 146 11.42 6.95 14.91
N ILE A 147 10.57 6.13 14.29
CA ILE A 147 9.19 5.93 14.71
C ILE A 147 9.18 4.92 15.86
N ASN A 148 9.03 5.42 17.08
CA ASN A 148 8.94 4.62 18.31
C ASN A 148 7.60 4.79 19.04
N GLY A 149 6.65 5.54 18.47
CA GLY A 149 5.36 5.82 19.10
C GLY A 149 5.36 6.92 20.16
N ASP A 150 6.50 7.58 20.39
CA ASP A 150 6.66 8.68 21.35
C ASP A 150 6.99 10.02 20.67
N ARG A 151 7.59 9.99 19.49
CA ARG A 151 8.06 11.18 18.76
C ARG A 151 7.03 11.67 17.77
N SER A 152 6.75 12.96 17.80
CA SER A 152 5.92 13.66 16.82
C SER A 152 6.63 13.83 15.48
N VAL A 153 5.87 14.11 14.42
CA VAL A 153 6.41 14.42 13.09
C VAL A 153 7.39 15.59 13.14
N GLU A 154 7.10 16.62 13.94
CA GLU A 154 7.98 17.78 14.12
C GLU A 154 9.32 17.38 14.76
N GLU A 155 9.30 16.58 15.83
CA GLU A 155 10.52 16.08 16.48
C GLU A 155 11.34 15.17 15.57
N ILE A 156 10.68 14.36 14.73
CA ILE A 156 11.36 13.53 13.72
C ILE A 156 12.05 14.42 12.69
N LYS A 157 11.42 15.52 12.26
CA LYS A 157 12.00 16.50 11.34
C LYS A 157 13.20 17.23 11.93
N ASP A 158 13.12 17.61 13.20
CA ASP A 158 14.21 18.32 13.88
C ASP A 158 15.42 17.41 14.16
N GLN A 159 15.19 16.12 14.41
CA GLN A 159 16.26 15.16 14.70
C GLN A 159 16.95 14.60 13.45
N LEU A 160 16.26 14.61 12.30
CA LEU A 160 16.82 14.13 11.05
C LEU A 160 17.37 15.30 10.23
N ASN A 161 18.64 15.22 9.83
CA ASN A 161 19.25 16.14 8.85
C ASN A 161 18.77 15.85 7.41
N LEU A 162 17.47 15.69 7.22
CA LEU A 162 16.80 15.47 5.94
C LEU A 162 15.84 16.63 5.67
N SER A 163 15.44 16.81 4.41
CA SER A 163 14.41 17.81 4.10
C SER A 163 13.07 17.39 4.68
N SER A 164 12.30 18.34 5.21
CA SER A 164 10.95 18.09 5.74
C SER A 164 10.05 17.41 4.71
N GLU A 165 10.18 17.79 3.43
CA GLU A 165 9.50 17.17 2.30
C GLU A 165 9.81 15.66 2.18
N ALA A 166 11.08 15.26 2.28
CA ALA A 166 11.46 13.85 2.19
C ALA A 166 10.96 13.02 3.38
N ILE A 167 10.81 13.65 4.56
CA ILE A 167 10.26 13.02 5.75
C ILE A 167 8.75 12.86 5.63
N ASP A 168 8.05 13.88 5.15
CA ASP A 168 6.60 13.84 4.90
C ASP A 168 6.24 12.78 3.86
N ASP A 169 6.97 12.73 2.74
CA ASP A 169 6.80 11.69 1.72
C ASP A 169 7.02 10.29 2.29
N ALA A 170 8.06 10.12 3.12
CA ALA A 170 8.36 8.84 3.75
C ALA A 170 7.26 8.39 4.70
N LEU A 171 6.76 9.30 5.56
CA LEU A 171 5.69 8.99 6.50
C LEU A 171 4.37 8.69 5.80
N ASN A 172 4.00 9.48 4.79
CA ASN A 172 2.82 9.23 3.98
C ASN A 172 2.90 7.88 3.26
N HIS A 173 4.07 7.54 2.74
CA HIS A 173 4.28 6.26 2.10
C HIS A 173 4.15 5.10 3.08
N MET A 174 4.82 5.18 4.24
CA MET A 174 4.74 4.16 5.29
C MET A 174 3.32 3.97 5.80
N LYS A 175 2.53 5.05 5.85
CA LYS A 175 1.10 4.99 6.17
C LYS A 175 0.28 4.33 5.06
N SER A 176 0.57 4.61 3.80
CA SER A 176 -0.16 3.99 2.67
C SER A 176 0.05 2.47 2.54
N ILE A 177 1.17 1.96 3.06
CA ILE A 177 1.49 0.53 3.07
C ILE A 177 1.17 -0.15 4.41
N ASP A 178 0.45 0.54 5.30
CA ASP A 178 0.04 0.07 6.64
C ASP A 178 1.22 -0.42 7.51
N VAL A 179 2.37 0.23 7.39
CA VAL A 179 3.54 -0.04 8.25
C VAL A 179 3.50 0.86 9.49
N ILE A 180 2.81 2.01 9.41
CA ILE A 180 2.59 2.92 10.54
C ILE A 180 1.12 3.39 10.61
N GLU A 181 0.62 3.61 11.82
CA GLU A 181 -0.71 4.19 12.12
C GLU A 181 -0.66 5.64 12.57
#